data_AF-A0A0T6BFE9-F1
#
_entry.id   AF-A0A0T6BFE9-F1
#
_cell.length_a   1.000
_cell.length_b   1.000
_cell.length_c   1.000
_cell.angle_alpha   90.00
_cell.angle_beta   90.00
_cell.angle_gamma   90.00
#
_symmetry.space_group_name_H-M   'P 1'
#
loop_
_entity.id
_entity.type
_entity.pdbx_description
1 polymer ?
#
loop_
_entity_poly.entity_id
_entity_poly.type
_entity_poly.pdbx_seq_one_letter_code
_entity_poly.pdbx_strand_id
1 'polypeptide(L)'
;MYDFYYNLLKRKYQEKVCLCYMDTDSFILEINTDDVYCDMKQNVSKFDTSNFSVDNVYGIPPQNKTVLGLFKDENSGNIINEFVGLRSKGYSIRVEGSETKKMKGVKRSVVKNEINFEDYKNCLFNRNLVYK
;
A
#
# COMPACT_ATOMS: atom_id res chain seq x y z
N MET A 1 5.19 6.34 12.91
CA MET A 1 4.91 6.74 11.51
C MET A 1 6.04 7.56 10.93
N TYR A 2 6.24 8.81 11.39
CA TYR A 2 7.29 9.68 10.87
C TYR A 2 8.70 9.12 11.10
N ASP A 3 8.95 8.54 12.28
CA ASP A 3 10.22 7.87 12.57
C ASP A 3 10.53 6.75 11.55
N PHE A 4 9.55 5.88 11.29
CA PHE A 4 9.68 4.82 10.28
C PHE A 4 9.92 5.39 8.87
N TYR A 5 9.16 6.40 8.45
CA TYR A 5 9.35 6.97 7.11
C TYR A 5 10.69 7.70 6.97
N TYR A 6 11.02 8.62 7.88
CA TYR A 6 12.21 9.46 7.75
C TYR A 6 13.51 8.75 8.15
N ASN A 7 13.51 8.04 9.29
CA ASN A 7 14.74 7.46 9.84
C ASN A 7 15.05 6.06 9.30
N LEU A 8 14.05 5.31 8.82
CA LEU A 8 14.27 3.99 8.19
C LEU A 8 14.21 4.10 6.66
N LEU A 9 13.04 4.44 6.09
CA LEU A 9 12.83 4.36 4.64
C LEU A 9 13.59 5.44 3.86
N LYS A 10 13.45 6.71 4.24
CA LYS A 10 14.16 7.81 3.56
C LYS A 10 15.66 7.73 3.74
N ARG A 11 16.13 7.26 4.89
CA ARG A 11 17.56 7.03 5.09
C ARG A 11 18.11 5.92 4.19
N LYS A 12 17.36 4.84 3.99
CA LYS A 12 17.77 3.70 3.16
C LYS A 12 17.65 3.98 1.66
N TYR A 13 16.50 4.48 1.22
CA TYR A 13 16.19 4.63 -0.21
C TYR A 13 16.40 6.04 -0.76
N GLN A 14 16.52 7.06 0.11
CA GLN A 14 16.75 8.45 -0.29
C GLN A 14 15.69 8.95 -1.29
N GLU A 15 16.11 9.32 -2.50
CA GLU A 15 15.20 9.77 -3.57
C GLU A 15 14.41 8.63 -4.21
N LYS A 16 14.84 7.38 -4.00
CA LYS A 16 14.19 6.17 -4.55
C LYS A 16 12.91 5.76 -3.81
N VAL A 17 12.49 6.48 -2.77
CA VAL A 17 11.19 6.28 -2.11
C VAL A 17 10.31 7.50 -2.26
N CYS A 18 9.10 7.30 -2.76
CA CYS A 18 8.05 8.31 -2.86
C CYS A 18 6.87 7.93 -1.96
N LEU A 19 6.36 8.90 -1.19
CA LEU A 19 5.14 8.74 -0.42
C LEU A 19 3.95 9.13 -1.28
N CYS A 20 3.25 8.13 -1.84
CA CYS A 20 2.13 8.35 -2.76
C CYS A 20 0.84 8.68 -2.02
N TYR A 21 0.63 8.09 -0.84
CA TYR A 21 -0.57 8.32 -0.02
C TYR A 21 -0.33 7.96 1.45
N MET A 22 -1.07 8.60 2.34
CA MET A 22 -1.04 8.37 3.79
C MET A 22 -2.45 8.49 4.37
N ASP A 23 -2.84 7.56 5.24
CA ASP A 23 -4.02 7.67 6.11
C ASP A 23 -3.56 7.65 7.58
N THR A 24 -4.45 7.30 8.51
CA THR A 24 -4.23 7.39 9.97
C THR A 24 -3.07 6.53 10.45
N ASP A 25 -2.91 5.33 9.88
CA ASP A 25 -1.99 4.29 10.31
C ASP A 25 -1.33 3.53 9.14
N SER A 26 -1.51 3.98 7.90
CA SER A 26 -1.00 3.31 6.69
C SER A 26 -0.34 4.26 5.70
N PHE A 27 0.53 3.69 4.87
CA PHE A 27 1.22 4.36 3.77
C PHE A 27 1.01 3.57 2.47
N ILE A 28 0.97 4.29 1.35
CA ILE A 28 1.21 3.73 0.02
C ILE A 28 2.50 4.35 -0.49
N LEU A 29 3.49 3.51 -0.74
CA LEU A 29 4.85 3.91 -1.08
C LEU A 29 5.20 3.36 -2.45
N GLU A 30 5.86 4.18 -3.24
CA GLU A 30 6.59 3.74 -4.42
C GLU A 30 8.07 3.67 -4.04
N ILE A 31 8.67 2.48 -4.19
CA ILE A 31 10.07 2.23 -3.81
C ILE A 31 10.79 1.63 -5.02
N ASN A 32 11.83 2.31 -5.49
CA ASN A 32 12.71 1.84 -6.56
C ASN A 32 13.90 1.10 -5.95
N THR A 33 13.82 -0.23 -5.91
CA THR A 33 14.89 -1.12 -5.43
C THR A 33 14.86 -2.42 -6.24
N ASP A 34 15.94 -3.21 -6.19
CA ASP A 34 16.02 -4.48 -6.91
C ASP A 34 15.06 -5.52 -6.30
N ASP A 35 15.01 -5.60 -4.96
CA ASP A 35 14.10 -6.49 -4.23
C ASP A 35 13.78 -5.92 -2.83
N VAL A 36 12.56 -5.41 -2.69
CA VAL A 36 12.08 -4.81 -1.43
C VAL A 36 11.93 -5.84 -0.31
N TYR A 37 11.66 -7.10 -0.64
CA TYR A 37 11.47 -8.17 0.35
C TYR A 37 12.82 -8.69 0.86
N CYS A 38 13.84 -8.72 0.01
CA CYS A 38 15.23 -8.91 0.45
C CYS A 38 15.65 -7.81 1.44
N ASP A 39 15.31 -6.56 1.12
CA ASP A 39 15.58 -5.41 1.97
C ASP A 39 14.86 -5.45 3.32
N MET A 40 13.61 -5.94 3.35
CA MET A 40 12.85 -6.19 4.57
C MET A 40 13.45 -7.34 5.38
N LYS A 41 13.87 -8.43 4.72
CA LYS A 41 14.50 -9.60 5.37
C LYS A 41 15.83 -9.26 6.06
N GLN A 42 16.58 -8.30 5.55
CA GLN A 42 17.78 -7.80 6.25
C GLN A 42 17.44 -6.99 7.51
N ASN A 43 16.23 -6.45 7.60
CA ASN A 43 15.78 -5.55 8.65
C ASN A 43 14.54 -6.05 9.38
N VAL A 44 14.33 -7.38 9.52
CA VAL A 44 13.09 -7.96 10.06
C VAL A 44 12.68 -7.37 11.41
N SER A 45 13.64 -7.01 12.27
CA SER A 45 13.37 -6.37 13.57
C SER A 45 12.67 -5.01 13.49
N LYS A 46 12.64 -4.39 12.31
CA LYS A 46 11.99 -3.10 12.03
C LYS A 46 10.62 -3.24 11.35
N PHE A 47 10.19 -4.46 11.06
CA PHE A 47 8.92 -4.75 10.40
C PHE A 47 8.10 -5.75 11.22
N ASP A 48 6.77 -5.65 11.14
CA ASP A 48 5.88 -6.73 11.54
C ASP A 48 5.70 -7.66 10.34
N THR A 49 6.28 -8.85 10.42
CA THR A 49 6.23 -9.87 9.35
C THR A 49 5.28 -11.02 9.71
N SER A 50 4.49 -10.87 10.77
CA SER A 50 3.64 -11.93 11.30
C SER A 50 2.53 -12.40 10.36
N ASN A 51 2.24 -11.63 9.32
CA ASN A 51 1.26 -11.96 8.28
C ASN A 51 1.83 -12.76 7.10
N PHE A 52 3.15 -12.98 7.05
CA PHE A 52 3.77 -13.86 6.06
C PHE A 52 3.59 -15.33 6.47
N SER A 53 3.37 -16.20 5.49
CA SER A 53 3.39 -17.66 5.71
C SER A 53 4.81 -18.11 6.10
N VAL A 54 4.94 -19.20 6.87
CA VAL A 54 6.26 -19.79 7.17
C VAL A 54 6.99 -20.19 5.89
N ASP A 55 6.24 -20.65 4.88
CA ASP A 55 6.74 -21.14 3.59
C ASP A 55 6.62 -20.07 2.48
N ASN A 56 6.66 -18.77 2.82
CA ASN A 56 6.56 -17.71 1.82
C ASN A 56 7.77 -17.72 0.85
N VAL A 57 7.52 -17.29 -0.39
CA VAL A 57 8.52 -17.28 -1.48
C VAL A 57 9.75 -16.42 -1.19
N TYR A 58 9.64 -15.44 -0.29
CA TYR A 58 10.72 -14.55 0.11
C TYR A 58 11.56 -15.13 1.28
N GLY A 59 11.11 -16.23 1.89
CA GLY A 59 11.73 -16.83 3.07
C GLY A 59 11.85 -15.86 4.25
N ILE A 60 10.88 -14.95 4.41
CA ILE A 60 10.82 -14.01 5.53
C ILE A 60 10.21 -14.73 6.74
N PRO A 61 10.90 -14.80 7.90
CA PRO A 61 10.33 -15.46 9.06
C PRO A 61 9.16 -14.63 9.64
N PRO A 62 8.04 -15.26 10.05
CA PRO A 62 6.93 -14.55 10.68
C PRO A 62 7.30 -14.14 12.11
N GLN A 63 7.41 -12.83 12.36
CA GLN A 63 7.84 -12.26 13.64
C GLN A 63 7.12 -10.95 13.97
N ASN A 64 7.30 -10.48 15.21
CA ASN A 64 6.89 -9.14 15.69
C ASN A 64 5.39 -8.82 15.60
N LYS A 65 4.54 -9.85 15.71
CA LYS A 65 3.08 -9.69 15.69
C LYS A 65 2.62 -8.63 16.67
N THR A 66 1.95 -7.59 16.18
CA THR A 66 1.33 -6.53 17.00
C THR A 66 2.30 -5.73 17.88
N VAL A 67 3.59 -5.72 17.54
CA VAL A 67 4.56 -4.87 18.23
C VAL A 67 4.32 -3.40 17.83
N LEU A 68 4.15 -2.54 18.83
CA LEU A 68 3.86 -1.13 18.61
C LEU A 68 4.97 -0.43 17.82
N GLY A 69 4.56 0.38 16.85
CA GLY A 69 5.46 1.19 16.03
C GLY A 69 6.09 0.48 14.84
N LEU A 70 5.87 -0.83 14.68
CA LEU A 70 6.28 -1.57 13.50
C LEU A 70 5.18 -1.56 12.43
N PHE A 71 5.61 -1.56 11.17
CA PHE A 71 4.72 -1.62 10.02
C PHE A 71 4.80 -3.01 9.39
N LYS A 72 3.64 -3.51 8.98
CA LYS A 72 3.51 -4.70 8.16
C LYS A 72 3.24 -4.32 6.72
N ASP A 73 3.60 -5.20 5.79
CA ASP A 73 3.07 -5.15 4.44
C ASP A 73 1.61 -5.66 4.46
N GLU A 74 0.64 -4.82 4.12
CA GLU A 74 -0.78 -5.21 4.13
C GLU A 74 -1.13 -6.26 3.06
N ASN A 75 -0.37 -6.34 1.98
CA ASN A 75 -0.62 -7.26 0.88
C ASN A 75 0.15 -8.59 1.01
N SER A 76 0.87 -8.80 2.12
CA SER A 76 1.56 -10.04 2.46
C SER A 76 2.46 -10.60 1.35
N GLY A 77 3.15 -9.73 0.60
CA GLY A 77 4.02 -10.14 -0.49
C GLY A 77 3.49 -9.84 -1.90
N ASN A 78 2.21 -9.47 -2.04
CA ASN A 78 1.62 -9.18 -3.35
C ASN A 78 1.88 -7.71 -3.72
N ILE A 79 2.51 -7.51 -4.88
CA ILE A 79 2.96 -6.17 -5.31
C ILE A 79 1.76 -5.35 -5.82
N ILE A 80 1.71 -4.07 -5.45
CA ILE A 80 0.78 -3.10 -6.03
C ILE A 80 1.21 -2.81 -7.47
N ASN A 81 0.39 -3.17 -8.44
CA ASN A 81 0.64 -2.89 -9.85
C ASN A 81 0.28 -1.45 -10.20
N GLU A 82 -0.87 -0.97 -9.70
CA GLU A 82 -1.37 0.35 -10.02
C GLU A 82 -2.10 0.97 -8.82
N PHE A 83 -1.93 2.28 -8.66
CA PHE A 83 -2.56 3.07 -7.61
C PHE A 83 -3.13 4.36 -8.20
N VAL A 84 -4.36 4.70 -7.81
CA VAL A 84 -5.00 5.97 -8.15
C VAL A 84 -5.55 6.60 -6.87
N GLY A 85 -4.97 7.71 -6.46
CA GLY A 85 -5.45 8.54 -5.36
C GLY A 85 -6.13 9.80 -5.88
N LEU A 86 -7.43 9.98 -5.60
CA LEU A 86 -8.18 11.17 -5.99
C LEU A 86 -8.26 12.20 -4.86
N ARG A 87 -8.50 11.73 -3.64
CA ARG A 87 -8.60 12.54 -2.42
C ARG A 87 -8.42 11.69 -1.18
N SER A 88 -8.44 12.33 0.00
CA SER A 88 -8.49 11.62 1.28
C SER A 88 -9.67 10.64 1.31
N LYS A 89 -9.37 9.36 1.57
CA LYS A 89 -10.30 8.23 1.62
C LYS A 89 -11.07 8.02 0.31
N GLY A 90 -10.47 8.44 -0.81
CA GLY A 90 -10.95 8.29 -2.18
C GLY A 90 -9.84 7.79 -3.08
N TYR A 91 -9.66 6.48 -3.17
CA TYR A 91 -8.57 5.84 -3.90
C TYR A 91 -8.94 4.45 -4.39
N SER A 92 -8.19 3.95 -5.37
CA SER A 92 -8.24 2.57 -5.83
C SER A 92 -6.84 1.99 -5.99
N ILE A 93 -6.68 0.72 -5.61
CA ILE A 93 -5.42 -0.02 -5.67
C ILE A 93 -5.67 -1.33 -6.41
N ARG A 94 -4.78 -1.70 -7.33
CA ARG A 94 -4.78 -3.00 -8.03
C ARG A 94 -3.55 -3.81 -7.62
N VAL A 95 -3.77 -5.02 -7.11
CA VAL A 95 -2.75 -5.93 -6.57
C VAL A 95 -3.04 -7.33 -7.12
N GLU A 96 -2.16 -7.88 -7.95
CA GLU A 96 -2.21 -9.27 -8.44
C GLU A 96 -3.63 -9.79 -8.78
N GLY A 97 -4.34 -9.06 -9.64
CA GLY A 97 -5.69 -9.42 -10.10
C GLY A 97 -6.82 -9.10 -9.12
N SER A 98 -6.51 -8.60 -7.93
CA SER A 98 -7.48 -8.03 -6.98
C SER A 98 -7.52 -6.51 -7.07
N GLU A 99 -8.69 -5.94 -6.76
CA GLU A 99 -8.91 -4.50 -6.78
C GLU A 99 -9.56 -4.05 -5.46
N THR A 100 -8.91 -3.13 -4.77
CA THR A 100 -9.44 -2.49 -3.56
C THR A 100 -9.87 -1.07 -3.88
N LYS A 101 -11.17 -0.80 -3.75
CA LYS A 101 -11.77 0.52 -3.96
C LYS A 101 -12.19 1.16 -2.64
N LYS A 102 -11.90 2.44 -2.46
CA LYS A 102 -12.36 3.26 -1.34
C LYS A 102 -12.89 4.59 -1.84
N MET A 103 -14.11 4.93 -1.44
CA MET A 103 -14.70 6.24 -1.71
C MET A 103 -15.57 6.68 -0.53
N LYS A 104 -15.04 7.52 0.35
CA LYS A 104 -15.77 8.00 1.53
C LYS A 104 -16.97 8.87 1.12
N GLY A 105 -18.14 8.56 1.69
CA GLY A 105 -19.39 9.26 1.39
C GLY A 105 -20.24 8.59 0.32
N VAL A 106 -19.71 7.59 -0.39
CA VAL A 106 -20.47 6.75 -1.31
C VAL A 106 -20.79 5.42 -0.63
N LYS A 107 -21.98 4.87 -0.90
CA LYS A 107 -22.39 3.57 -0.34
C LYS A 107 -21.44 2.47 -0.81
N ARG A 108 -21.04 1.57 0.11
CA ARG A 108 -20.11 0.48 -0.20
C ARG A 108 -20.59 -0.42 -1.33
N SER A 109 -21.90 -0.68 -1.43
CA SER A 109 -22.49 -1.49 -2.50
C SER A 109 -22.29 -0.86 -3.88
N VAL A 110 -22.50 0.46 -3.99
CA VAL A 110 -22.28 1.24 -5.22
C VAL A 110 -20.81 1.19 -5.60
N VAL A 111 -19.91 1.47 -4.65
CA VAL A 111 -18.45 1.41 -4.92
C VAL A 111 -18.02 0.03 -5.39
N LYS A 112 -18.63 -1.05 -4.86
CA LYS A 112 -18.28 -2.42 -5.23
C LYS A 112 -18.83 -2.82 -6.61
N ASN A 113 -20.07 -2.45 -6.91
CA ASN A 113 -20.82 -3.01 -8.05
C ASN A 113 -20.86 -2.09 -9.28
N GLU A 114 -20.74 -0.77 -9.09
CA GLU A 114 -20.95 0.23 -10.16
C GLU A 114 -19.68 0.99 -10.52
N ILE A 115 -18.72 1.10 -9.61
CA ILE A 115 -17.46 1.83 -9.84
C ILE A 115 -16.34 0.82 -10.09
N ASN A 116 -15.57 1.03 -11.15
CA ASN A 116 -14.36 0.25 -11.48
C ASN A 116 -13.09 1.11 -11.38
N PHE A 117 -11.92 0.49 -11.43
CA PHE A 117 -10.63 1.19 -11.39
C PHE A 117 -10.47 2.26 -12.47
N GLU A 118 -10.95 1.98 -13.68
CA GLU A 118 -10.82 2.87 -14.83
C GLU A 118 -11.67 4.13 -14.65
N ASP A 119 -12.76 4.08 -13.89
CA ASP A 119 -13.50 5.27 -13.47
C ASP A 119 -12.65 6.21 -12.62
N TYR A 120 -11.81 5.67 -11.73
CA TYR A 120 -10.87 6.49 -10.95
C TYR A 120 -9.83 7.14 -11.86
N LYS A 121 -9.26 6.40 -12.83
CA LYS A 121 -8.33 6.96 -13.82
C LYS A 121 -9.00 8.05 -14.67
N ASN A 122 -10.20 7.78 -15.17
CA ASN A 122 -10.97 8.73 -15.97
C ASN A 122 -11.29 9.99 -15.18
N CYS A 123 -11.61 9.88 -13.89
CA CYS A 123 -11.80 11.03 -13.03
C CYS A 123 -10.50 11.84 -12.88
N LEU A 124 -9.36 11.15 -12.68
CA LEU A 124 -8.06 11.80 -12.50
C LEU A 124 -7.59 12.54 -13.76
N PHE A 125 -7.62 11.88 -14.92
CA PHE A 125 -7.04 12.41 -16.16
C PHE A 125 -8.05 13.22 -16.98
N ASN A 126 -9.31 12.82 -17.01
CA ASN A 126 -10.34 13.39 -17.90
C ASN A 126 -11.37 14.26 -17.16
N ARG A 127 -11.29 14.37 -15.82
CA ARG A 127 -12.25 15.12 -14.97
C ARG A 127 -13.72 14.72 -15.18
N ASN A 128 -13.96 13.47 -15.57
CA ASN A 128 -15.30 12.97 -15.79
C ASN A 128 -16.04 12.75 -14.47
N LEU A 129 -17.33 13.14 -14.45
CA LEU A 129 -18.25 12.90 -13.33
C LEU A 129 -18.91 11.54 -13.50
N VAL A 130 -18.48 10.55 -12.73
CA VAL A 130 -18.98 9.17 -12.81
C VAL A 130 -20.18 8.93 -11.89
N TYR A 131 -20.31 9.71 -10.81
CA TYR A 131 -21.37 9.52 -9.81
C TYR A 131 -21.86 10.88 -9.29
N LYS A 132 -23.19 11.09 -9.28
CA LYS A 132 -23.88 12.26 -8.73
C LYS A 132 -24.73 11.87 -7.53
#